data_AF-A0A813H7G9-F1
#
_entry.id   AF-A0A813H7G9-F1
#
_cell.length_a   1.000
_cell.length_b   1.000
_cell.length_c   1.000
_cell.angle_alpha   90.00
_cell.angle_beta   90.00
_cell.angle_gamma   90.00
#
_symmetry.space_group_name_H-M   'P 1'
#
loop_
_entity.id
_entity.type
_entity.pdbx_description
1 polymer ?
#
loop_
_entity_poly.entity_id
_entity_poly.type
_entity_poly.pdbx_seq_one_letter_code
_entity_poly.pdbx_strand_id
1 'polypeptide(L)'
;MAPLAGECHAGIFEILPSKLSWAPGKLEQSSLLEQGQHPSKQRVLSALELCSVSKPTESPESQGLAGAGGSYQVSHYSQEACGRAFGPLNFAQTIRFCNRLDTELKSNDPLELLVLATPSQNPEARANSAVLLGAYLIFRLGWSVEQVTKALPEEGDLSFACSWSRLDRQENKRHMRALHCWQGLKIAQQNGWVSSLCCEDASHADLIVSGWERMALTY
;
A
#
# COMPACT_ATOMS: atom_id res chain seq x y z
N MET A 1 -1.22 -15.55 25.41
CA MET A 1 -0.22 -14.95 24.51
C MET A 1 -0.60 -15.33 23.09
N ALA A 2 -1.09 -14.39 22.29
CA ALA A 2 -1.14 -14.59 20.83
C ALA A 2 0.31 -14.52 20.31
N PRO A 3 0.70 -15.33 19.31
CA PRO A 3 2.08 -15.32 18.85
C PRO A 3 2.35 -13.95 18.21
N LEU A 4 3.21 -13.17 18.86
CA LEU A 4 3.90 -12.06 18.19
C LEU A 4 4.95 -12.69 17.28
N ALA A 5 4.87 -12.35 16.00
CA ALA A 5 5.91 -12.56 14.99
C ALA A 5 6.41 -14.00 14.86
N GLY A 6 5.72 -14.79 14.03
CA GLY A 6 6.45 -15.75 13.21
C GLY A 6 7.48 -14.98 12.40
N GLU A 7 8.72 -15.48 12.35
CA GLU A 7 9.78 -14.92 11.51
C GLU A 7 9.26 -14.86 10.07
N CYS A 8 8.82 -13.67 9.66
CA CYS A 8 8.38 -13.41 8.30
C CYS A 8 9.56 -13.71 7.38
N HIS A 9 9.45 -14.78 6.60
CA HIS A 9 10.35 -15.07 5.49
C HIS A 9 10.10 -14.00 4.41
N ALA A 10 10.65 -12.82 4.64
CA ALA A 10 10.58 -11.67 3.76
C ALA A 10 11.51 -11.88 2.56
N GLY A 11 11.16 -12.84 1.71
CA GLY A 11 11.76 -13.02 0.40
C GLY A 11 11.34 -11.88 -0.53
N ILE A 12 12.21 -11.55 -1.47
CA ILE A 12 11.85 -10.74 -2.63
C ILE A 12 11.18 -11.69 -3.62
N PHE A 13 10.04 -11.30 -4.17
CA PHE A 13 9.42 -12.08 -5.22
C PHE A 13 8.79 -11.20 -6.29
N GLU A 14 8.77 -11.74 -7.50
CA GLU A 14 8.31 -11.04 -8.68
C GLU A 14 6.78 -11.08 -8.77
N ILE A 15 6.17 -9.90 -8.91
CA ILE A 15 4.72 -9.74 -9.08
C ILE A 15 4.39 -9.60 -10.57
N LEU A 16 5.16 -8.77 -11.27
CA LEU A 16 5.05 -8.58 -12.71
C LEU A 16 6.38 -8.95 -13.35
N PRO A 17 6.40 -9.93 -14.28
CA PRO A 17 7.61 -10.37 -14.93
C PRO A 17 8.44 -9.22 -15.49
N SER A 18 9.68 -9.15 -15.01
CA SER A 18 10.73 -8.18 -15.33
C SER A 18 10.36 -6.71 -15.12
N LYS A 19 9.29 -6.42 -14.36
CA LYS A 19 8.80 -5.04 -14.17
C LYS A 19 8.62 -4.66 -12.71
N LEU A 20 8.05 -5.55 -11.90
CA LEU A 20 7.71 -5.24 -10.51
C LEU A 20 8.02 -6.43 -9.60
N SER A 21 8.87 -6.19 -8.61
CA SER A 21 9.09 -7.10 -7.49
C SER A 21 8.57 -6.51 -6.19
N TRP A 22 8.16 -7.37 -5.27
CA TRP A 22 7.72 -7.04 -3.93
C TRP A 22 8.75 -7.52 -2.91
N ALA A 23 9.19 -6.62 -2.04
CA ALA A 23 10.23 -6.84 -1.04
C ALA A 23 9.79 -6.29 0.33
N PRO A 24 8.85 -6.97 1.01
CA PRO A 24 8.32 -6.49 2.29
C PRO A 24 9.43 -6.45 3.34
N GLY A 25 9.53 -5.38 4.12
CA GLY A 25 10.50 -5.26 5.22
C GLY A 25 11.96 -5.11 4.79
N LYS A 26 12.20 -4.65 3.55
CA LYS A 26 13.54 -4.52 2.96
C LYS A 26 13.93 -3.10 2.57
N LEU A 27 13.14 -2.07 2.94
CA LEU A 27 13.39 -0.69 2.51
C LEU A 27 14.77 -0.14 2.91
N GLU A 28 15.26 -0.51 4.10
CA GLU A 28 16.55 0.00 4.62
C GLU A 28 17.75 -0.89 4.25
N GLN A 29 17.53 -2.02 3.58
CA GLN A 29 18.60 -2.93 3.21
C GLN A 29 19.25 -2.45 1.90
N SER A 30 20.28 -1.61 2.03
CA SER A 30 21.13 -1.15 0.91
C SER A 30 21.73 -2.31 0.10
N SER A 31 21.72 -3.52 0.64
CA SER A 31 22.25 -4.76 0.10
C SER A 31 21.22 -5.66 -0.60
N LEU A 32 20.01 -5.16 -0.94
CA LEU A 32 19.12 -5.82 -1.91
C LEU A 32 19.80 -6.12 -3.27
N LEU A 33 20.97 -5.51 -3.50
CA LEU A 33 21.63 -5.31 -4.79
C LEU A 33 22.65 -6.39 -5.22
N GLU A 34 22.95 -7.45 -4.46
CA GLU A 34 24.08 -8.35 -4.82
C GLU A 34 23.78 -9.84 -5.02
N GLN A 35 22.51 -10.29 -4.95
CA GLN A 35 22.21 -11.72 -5.12
C GLN A 35 21.28 -12.00 -6.29
N GLY A 36 21.87 -12.34 -7.45
CA GLY A 36 21.25 -13.25 -8.43
C GLY A 36 21.00 -12.71 -9.85
N GLN A 37 21.93 -13.03 -10.76
CA GLN A 37 21.73 -13.41 -12.18
C GLN A 37 21.02 -12.50 -13.20
N HIS A 38 20.54 -11.30 -12.90
CA HIS A 38 20.08 -10.36 -13.93
C HIS A 38 20.83 -9.00 -13.89
N PRO A 39 21.44 -8.55 -15.00
CA PRO A 39 22.21 -7.29 -15.04
C PRO A 39 21.33 -6.04 -15.18
N SER A 40 20.05 -6.10 -14.81
CA SER A 40 19.12 -4.97 -14.90
C SER A 40 19.27 -4.05 -13.69
N LYS A 41 19.34 -2.75 -13.97
CA LYS A 41 19.28 -1.67 -12.98
C LYS A 41 18.04 -1.89 -12.10
N GLN A 42 18.17 -1.75 -10.77
CA GLN A 42 17.04 -1.89 -9.86
C GLN A 42 16.75 -0.56 -9.18
N ARG A 43 15.47 -0.23 -9.04
CA ARG A 43 15.01 0.97 -8.35
C ARG A 43 14.04 0.59 -7.23
N VAL A 44 14.44 0.87 -5.99
CA VAL A 44 13.63 0.55 -4.80
C VAL A 44 12.74 1.75 -4.47
N LEU A 45 11.45 1.50 -4.28
CA LEU A 45 10.45 2.50 -3.87
C LEU A 45 9.75 2.07 -2.58
N SER A 46 9.50 3.03 -1.69
CA SER A 46 8.64 2.82 -0.53
C SER A 46 7.17 2.78 -0.96
N ALA A 47 6.48 1.68 -0.64
CA ALA A 47 5.05 1.55 -0.94
C ALA A 47 4.20 2.66 -0.32
N LEU A 48 4.56 3.11 0.88
CA LEU A 48 3.78 4.11 1.60
C LEU A 48 4.04 5.54 1.09
N GLU A 49 5.21 5.83 0.53
CA GLU A 49 5.49 7.14 -0.07
C GLU A 49 4.63 7.40 -1.31
N LEU A 50 4.28 6.33 -2.06
CA LEU A 50 3.39 6.41 -3.21
C LEU A 50 1.95 6.80 -2.84
N CYS A 51 1.54 6.68 -1.57
CA CYS A 51 0.20 7.05 -1.12
C CYS A 51 0.16 8.37 -0.31
N SER A 52 1.31 8.91 0.08
CA SER A 52 1.42 10.13 0.88
C SER A 52 1.10 11.40 0.08
N VAL A 53 0.49 12.39 0.74
CA VAL A 53 0.36 13.74 0.19
C VAL A 53 1.75 14.37 0.21
N SER A 54 2.25 14.80 -0.95
CA SER A 54 3.50 15.57 -0.99
C SER A 54 3.25 16.86 -0.20
N LYS A 55 4.05 17.17 0.83
CA LYS A 55 4.04 18.54 1.36
C LYS A 55 4.40 19.49 0.21
N PRO A 56 3.76 20.66 0.09
CA PRO A 56 4.26 21.69 -0.82
C PRO A 56 5.72 21.96 -0.48
N THR A 57 6.61 21.64 -1.42
CA THR A 57 8.05 21.86 -1.31
C THR A 57 8.34 23.34 -1.14
N GLU A 58 8.83 23.73 0.03
CA GLU A 58 9.71 24.89 0.15
C GLU A 58 11.08 24.50 -0.44
N SER A 59 11.43 25.17 -1.55
CA SER A 59 12.73 25.32 -2.23
C SER A 59 13.64 24.11 -2.55
N PRO A 60 14.30 24.13 -3.74
CA PRO A 60 15.11 23.02 -4.24
C PRO A 60 16.61 23.18 -3.92
N GLU A 61 17.02 23.13 -2.65
CA GLU A 61 18.46 23.05 -2.31
C GLU A 61 18.70 22.18 -1.07
N SER A 62 18.73 20.86 -1.28
CA SER A 62 19.49 19.91 -0.44
C SER A 62 19.41 18.50 -1.03
N GLN A 63 20.30 18.24 -2.00
CA GLN A 63 20.70 16.87 -2.32
C GLN A 63 21.60 16.36 -1.17
N GLY A 64 21.10 15.40 -0.40
CA GLY A 64 21.87 14.72 0.63
C GLY A 64 20.96 13.92 1.55
N LEU A 65 21.03 12.59 1.43
CA LEU A 65 20.46 11.55 2.30
C LEU A 65 19.72 12.08 3.57
N ALA A 66 18.40 12.19 3.49
CA ALA A 66 17.53 12.24 4.66
C ALA A 66 16.12 11.81 4.24
N GLY A 67 15.54 10.87 4.99
CA GLY A 67 14.24 10.27 4.68
C GLY A 67 13.18 11.33 4.44
N ALA A 68 12.68 11.39 3.20
CA ALA A 68 11.46 12.09 2.85
C ALA A 68 10.27 11.27 3.38
N GLY A 69 10.17 11.19 4.71
CA GLY A 69 9.07 10.54 5.41
C GLY A 69 7.77 11.27 5.16
N GLY A 70 7.11 10.96 4.03
CA GLY A 70 5.71 11.26 3.85
C GLY A 70 4.94 10.50 4.92
N SER A 71 4.48 11.19 5.95
CA SER A 71 3.66 10.58 7.00
C SER A 71 2.32 10.16 6.39
N TYR A 72 2.03 8.87 6.37
CA TYR A 72 0.69 8.38 6.11
C TYR A 72 -0.08 8.36 7.43
N GLN A 73 -1.32 8.82 7.41
CA GLN A 73 -2.21 8.81 8.57
C GLN A 73 -3.55 8.18 8.16
N VAL A 74 -4.15 7.41 9.07
CA VAL A 74 -5.54 7.00 8.97
C VAL A 74 -6.39 8.24 9.25
N SER A 75 -6.81 8.94 8.21
CA SER A 75 -7.45 10.26 8.32
C SER A 75 -8.96 10.21 8.57
N HIS A 76 -9.55 9.03 8.76
CA HIS A 76 -10.99 8.86 8.90
C HIS A 76 -11.52 9.01 10.33
N TYR A 77 -10.64 9.01 11.33
CA TYR A 77 -11.00 9.12 12.75
C TYR A 77 -10.01 10.03 13.47
N SER A 78 -10.44 10.68 14.56
CA SER A 78 -9.52 11.40 15.45
C SER A 78 -8.53 10.42 16.07
N GLN A 79 -7.35 10.89 16.50
CA GLN A 79 -6.35 10.02 17.11
C GLN A 79 -6.89 9.32 18.37
N GLU A 80 -7.76 9.99 19.12
CA GLU A 80 -8.47 9.45 20.27
C GLU A 80 -9.50 8.38 19.88
N ALA A 81 -10.15 8.55 18.72
CA ALA A 81 -11.15 7.63 18.19
C ALA A 81 -10.54 6.40 17.49
N CYS A 82 -9.31 6.51 16.97
CA CYS A 82 -8.61 5.42 16.28
C CYS A 82 -8.27 4.24 17.20
N GLY A 83 -8.14 4.44 18.51
CA GLY A 83 -7.73 3.36 19.42
C GLY A 83 -6.46 2.65 18.95
N ARG A 84 -6.57 1.36 18.57
CA ARG A 84 -5.48 0.53 18.01
C ARG A 84 -5.46 0.46 16.47
N ALA A 85 -6.31 1.23 15.78
CA ALA A 85 -6.41 1.21 14.32
C ALA A 85 -5.17 1.81 13.65
N PHE A 86 -4.63 1.10 12.66
CA PHE A 86 -3.55 1.56 11.82
C PHE A 86 -3.88 1.47 10.32
N GLY A 87 -5.05 0.93 9.97
CA GLY A 87 -5.48 0.71 8.59
C GLY A 87 -6.78 -0.09 8.46
N PRO A 88 -7.16 -0.49 7.23
CA PRO A 88 -6.48 -0.15 5.98
C PRO A 88 -6.52 1.34 5.69
N LEU A 89 -5.63 1.80 4.82
CA LEU A 89 -5.61 3.18 4.35
C LEU A 89 -6.88 3.54 3.59
N ASN A 90 -7.15 4.84 3.52
CA ASN A 90 -8.37 5.34 2.91
C ASN A 90 -8.39 5.15 1.38
N PHE A 91 -9.56 5.31 0.79
CA PHE A 91 -9.74 5.14 -0.65
C PHE A 91 -8.92 6.16 -1.45
N ALA A 92 -8.78 7.40 -0.97
CA ALA A 92 -7.95 8.43 -1.63
C ALA A 92 -6.47 8.05 -1.72
N GLN A 93 -5.91 7.56 -0.62
CA GLN A 93 -4.56 7.04 -0.52
C GLN A 93 -4.38 5.82 -1.42
N THR A 94 -5.40 4.95 -1.48
CA THR A 94 -5.42 3.79 -2.37
C THR A 94 -5.34 4.19 -3.85
N ILE A 95 -6.16 5.16 -4.28
CA ILE A 95 -6.13 5.64 -5.67
C ILE A 95 -4.83 6.38 -5.98
N ARG A 96 -4.33 7.22 -5.06
CA ARG A 96 -3.04 7.90 -5.23
C ARG A 96 -1.90 6.90 -5.41
N PHE A 97 -1.85 5.87 -4.58
CA PHE A 97 -0.90 4.77 -4.73
C PHE A 97 -1.01 4.13 -6.11
N CYS A 98 -2.23 3.77 -6.53
CA CYS A 98 -2.45 3.11 -7.82
C CYS A 98 -1.99 3.99 -9.00
N ASN A 99 -2.17 5.30 -8.90
CA ASN A 99 -1.79 6.25 -9.95
C ASN A 99 -0.28 6.45 -9.99
N ARG A 100 0.35 6.65 -8.83
CA ARG A 100 1.80 6.85 -8.77
C ARG A 100 2.55 5.58 -9.18
N LEU A 101 2.16 4.41 -8.68
CA LEU A 101 2.79 3.15 -9.08
C LEU A 101 2.65 2.90 -10.59
N ASP A 102 1.47 3.19 -11.17
CA ASP A 102 1.27 3.07 -12.62
C ASP A 102 2.18 4.02 -13.41
N THR A 103 2.31 5.28 -12.96
CA THR A 103 3.23 6.26 -13.56
C THR A 103 4.67 5.77 -13.48
N GLU A 104 5.12 5.31 -12.31
CA GLU A 104 6.49 4.82 -12.12
C GLU A 104 6.81 3.61 -13.01
N LEU A 105 5.86 2.70 -13.21
CA LEU A 105 6.03 1.54 -14.08
C LEU A 105 6.01 1.91 -15.58
N LYS A 106 5.29 2.97 -15.96
CA LYS A 106 5.23 3.45 -17.35
C LYS A 106 6.41 4.34 -17.73
N SER A 107 6.94 5.12 -16.78
CA SER A 107 8.09 6.00 -16.98
C SER A 107 9.43 5.28 -16.79
N ASN A 108 9.42 4.07 -16.22
CA ASN A 108 10.62 3.28 -15.99
C ASN A 108 11.35 2.96 -17.30
N ASP A 109 12.67 2.89 -17.21
CA ASP A 109 13.48 2.25 -18.26
C ASP A 109 12.99 0.79 -18.42
N PRO A 110 12.72 0.30 -19.64
CA PRO A 110 12.33 -1.10 -19.87
C PRO A 110 13.32 -2.14 -19.32
N LEU A 111 14.57 -1.75 -19.09
CA LEU A 111 15.63 -2.58 -18.50
C LEU A 111 15.76 -2.38 -16.98
N GLU A 112 14.99 -1.49 -16.37
CA GLU A 112 15.00 -1.24 -14.93
C GLU A 112 13.87 -2.04 -14.24
N LEU A 113 14.23 -2.83 -13.22
CA LEU A 113 13.27 -3.52 -12.37
C LEU A 113 12.87 -2.61 -11.20
N LEU A 114 11.56 -2.39 -11.05
CA LEU A 114 11.03 -1.65 -9.90
C LEU A 114 10.81 -2.61 -8.73
N VAL A 115 11.36 -2.27 -7.57
CA VAL A 115 11.23 -3.05 -6.33
C VAL A 115 10.41 -2.23 -5.34
N LEU A 116 9.21 -2.71 -5.03
CA LEU A 116 8.35 -2.08 -4.05
C LEU A 116 8.63 -2.67 -2.65
N ALA A 117 8.97 -1.83 -1.69
CA ALA A 117 9.42 -2.25 -0.36
C ALA A 117 8.68 -1.54 0.78
N THR A 118 8.76 -2.13 1.97
CA THR A 118 8.27 -1.53 3.22
C THR A 118 9.38 -1.46 4.27
N PRO A 119 9.27 -0.58 5.28
CA PRO A 119 10.20 -0.54 6.40
C PRO A 119 10.35 -1.90 7.09
N SER A 120 11.58 -2.22 7.49
CA SER A 120 11.91 -3.40 8.28
C SER A 120 11.14 -3.39 9.61
N GLN A 121 10.74 -4.57 10.09
CA GLN A 121 10.07 -4.74 11.39
C GLN A 121 8.80 -3.89 11.59
N ASN A 122 8.15 -3.46 10.50
CA ASN A 122 6.91 -2.69 10.55
C ASN A 122 5.74 -3.51 9.95
N PRO A 123 5.05 -4.34 10.76
CA PRO A 123 3.94 -5.16 10.29
C PRO A 123 2.73 -4.35 9.85
N GLU A 124 2.52 -3.16 10.43
CA GLU A 124 1.42 -2.25 10.06
C GLU A 124 1.63 -1.67 8.66
N ALA A 125 2.86 -1.24 8.37
CA ALA A 125 3.26 -0.82 7.03
C ALA A 125 3.09 -1.94 6.01
N ARG A 126 3.56 -3.16 6.33
CA ARG A 126 3.40 -4.33 5.44
C ARG A 126 1.92 -4.61 5.16
N ALA A 127 1.07 -4.63 6.19
CA ALA A 127 -0.37 -4.88 6.03
C ALA A 127 -1.06 -3.81 5.17
N ASN A 128 -0.79 -2.53 5.41
CA ASN A 128 -1.32 -1.44 4.58
C ASN A 128 -0.84 -1.54 3.14
N SER A 129 0.46 -1.75 2.92
CA SER A 129 1.04 -1.88 1.58
C SER A 129 0.54 -3.10 0.83
N ALA A 130 0.23 -4.22 1.51
CA ALA A 130 -0.40 -5.38 0.91
C ALA A 130 -1.80 -5.06 0.35
N VAL A 131 -2.60 -4.28 1.09
CA VAL A 131 -3.90 -3.80 0.62
C VAL A 131 -3.73 -2.89 -0.61
N LEU A 132 -2.79 -1.94 -0.55
CA LEU A 132 -2.49 -1.03 -1.66
C LEU A 132 -2.04 -1.77 -2.93
N LEU A 133 -1.10 -2.71 -2.80
CA LEU A 133 -0.58 -3.48 -3.93
C LEU A 133 -1.70 -4.34 -4.55
N GLY A 134 -2.49 -5.04 -3.74
CA GLY A 134 -3.64 -5.80 -4.24
C GLY A 134 -4.68 -4.92 -4.93
N ALA A 135 -4.94 -3.71 -4.41
CA ALA A 135 -5.81 -2.73 -5.05
C ALA A 135 -5.30 -2.31 -6.44
N TYR A 136 -3.99 -2.06 -6.57
CA TYR A 136 -3.37 -1.77 -7.87
C TYR A 136 -3.58 -2.92 -8.86
N LEU A 137 -3.29 -4.17 -8.46
CA LEU A 137 -3.46 -5.34 -9.32
C LEU A 137 -4.92 -5.49 -9.79
N ILE A 138 -5.90 -5.25 -8.92
CA ILE A 138 -7.32 -5.34 -9.25
C ILE A 138 -7.76 -4.19 -10.16
N PHE A 139 -7.46 -2.94 -9.80
CA PHE A 139 -7.97 -1.77 -10.50
C PHE A 139 -7.22 -1.45 -11.79
N ARG A 140 -5.90 -1.66 -11.84
CA ARG A 140 -5.06 -1.35 -13.01
C ARG A 140 -4.85 -2.51 -13.94
N LEU A 141 -4.63 -3.70 -13.39
CA LEU A 141 -4.32 -4.88 -14.19
C LEU A 141 -5.53 -5.79 -14.38
N GLY A 142 -6.67 -5.46 -13.76
CA GLY A 142 -7.90 -6.22 -13.89
C GLY A 142 -7.85 -7.60 -13.22
N TRP A 143 -6.90 -7.84 -12.32
CA TRP A 143 -6.75 -9.15 -11.68
C TRP A 143 -7.99 -9.51 -10.85
N SER A 144 -8.27 -10.81 -10.79
CA SER A 144 -9.23 -11.37 -9.84
C SER A 144 -8.61 -11.46 -8.44
N VAL A 145 -9.45 -11.60 -7.41
CA VAL A 145 -8.98 -11.76 -6.02
C VAL A 145 -8.16 -13.05 -5.89
N GLU A 146 -8.51 -14.09 -6.62
CA GLU A 146 -7.79 -15.36 -6.65
C GLU A 146 -6.38 -15.20 -7.23
N GLN A 147 -6.24 -14.43 -8.31
CA GLN A 147 -4.93 -14.12 -8.89
C GLN A 147 -4.04 -13.34 -7.91
N VAL A 148 -4.62 -12.33 -7.25
CA VAL A 148 -3.92 -11.53 -6.23
C VAL A 148 -3.49 -12.43 -5.07
N THR A 149 -4.40 -13.25 -4.54
CA THR A 149 -4.12 -14.16 -3.41
C THR A 149 -3.06 -15.20 -3.75
N LYS A 150 -3.07 -15.70 -4.99
CA LYS A 150 -2.04 -16.63 -5.47
C LYS A 150 -0.66 -15.98 -5.56
N ALA A 151 -0.59 -14.72 -5.99
CA ALA A 151 0.66 -13.98 -6.08
C ALA A 151 1.15 -13.47 -4.72
N LEU A 152 0.23 -13.20 -3.77
CA LEU A 152 0.48 -12.56 -2.48
C LEU A 152 -0.14 -13.39 -1.33
N PRO A 153 0.24 -14.68 -1.14
CA PRO A 153 -0.43 -15.57 -0.20
C PRO A 153 -0.27 -15.15 1.25
N GLU A 154 0.97 -14.88 1.70
CA GLU A 154 1.24 -14.39 3.07
C GLU A 154 0.59 -13.03 3.32
N GLU A 155 0.55 -12.22 2.28
CA GLU A 155 0.09 -10.82 2.33
C GLU A 155 -1.42 -10.77 2.50
N GLY A 156 -2.13 -11.73 1.93
CA GLY A 156 -3.56 -11.91 2.10
C GLY A 156 -3.97 -12.23 3.55
N ASP A 157 -3.07 -12.83 4.34
CA ASP A 157 -3.33 -13.22 5.73
C ASP A 157 -3.01 -12.13 6.77
N LEU A 158 -2.36 -11.05 6.35
CA LEU A 158 -2.09 -9.90 7.21
C LEU A 158 -3.41 -9.29 7.69
N SER A 159 -3.48 -9.01 9.00
CA SER A 159 -4.73 -8.66 9.67
C SER A 159 -4.67 -7.32 10.40
N PHE A 160 -5.80 -6.62 10.38
CA PHE A 160 -5.98 -5.30 10.93
C PHE A 160 -6.65 -5.36 12.31
N ALA A 161 -6.20 -4.48 13.21
CA ALA A 161 -6.91 -4.23 14.45
C ALA A 161 -8.30 -3.66 14.16
N CYS A 162 -9.29 -4.00 14.99
CA CYS A 162 -10.61 -3.38 14.88
C CYS A 162 -10.53 -1.92 15.33
N SER A 163 -11.13 -1.00 14.55
CA SER A 163 -11.06 0.44 14.82
C SER A 163 -11.68 0.85 16.16
N TRP A 164 -12.60 0.04 16.68
CA TRP A 164 -13.25 0.25 17.96
C TRP A 164 -12.49 -0.37 19.14
N SER A 165 -11.30 -0.92 18.89
CA SER A 165 -10.48 -1.56 19.93
C SER A 165 -9.82 -0.49 20.80
N ARG A 166 -10.21 -0.47 22.07
CA ARG A 166 -9.65 0.45 23.05
C ARG A 166 -8.21 0.08 23.41
N LEU A 167 -7.37 1.08 23.65
CA LEU A 167 -5.97 0.90 24.05
C LEU A 167 -5.85 0.28 25.45
N ASP A 168 -6.80 0.60 26.35
CA ASP A 168 -6.84 0.16 27.74
C ASP A 168 -7.28 -1.30 27.95
N ARG A 169 -7.61 -2.01 26.87
CA ARG A 169 -8.03 -3.42 26.89
C ARG A 169 -7.08 -4.29 26.09
N GLN A 170 -7.06 -5.58 26.41
CA GLN A 170 -6.40 -6.57 25.58
C GLN A 170 -6.99 -6.55 24.17
N GLU A 171 -6.12 -6.62 23.17
CA GLU A 171 -6.55 -6.61 21.78
C GLU A 171 -7.38 -7.86 21.46
N ASN A 172 -8.54 -7.64 20.84
CA ASN A 172 -9.38 -8.73 20.33
C ASN A 172 -8.71 -9.43 19.16
N LYS A 173 -9.17 -10.65 18.86
CA LYS A 173 -8.73 -11.36 17.66
C LYS A 173 -8.99 -10.50 16.41
N ARG A 174 -7.96 -10.32 15.60
CA ARG A 174 -8.06 -9.61 14.31
C ARG A 174 -8.75 -10.50 13.30
N HIS A 175 -9.87 -10.02 12.75
CA HIS A 175 -10.68 -10.78 11.79
C HIS A 175 -10.64 -10.19 10.38
N MET A 176 -10.41 -8.88 10.24
CA MET A 176 -10.30 -8.24 8.95
C MET A 176 -8.88 -8.44 8.41
N ARG A 177 -8.77 -9.18 7.30
CA ARG A 177 -7.51 -9.47 6.61
C ARG A 177 -7.39 -8.63 5.34
N ALA A 178 -6.18 -8.49 4.81
CA ALA A 178 -5.96 -7.85 3.51
C ALA A 178 -6.79 -8.52 2.40
N LEU A 179 -6.95 -9.84 2.44
CA LEU A 179 -7.86 -10.58 1.56
C LEU A 179 -9.30 -10.02 1.58
N HIS A 180 -9.84 -9.73 2.76
CA HIS A 180 -11.20 -9.19 2.88
C HIS A 180 -11.29 -7.78 2.28
N CYS A 181 -10.23 -6.98 2.37
CA CYS A 181 -10.15 -5.69 1.69
C CYS A 181 -10.18 -5.86 0.17
N TRP A 182 -9.40 -6.79 -0.39
CA TRP A 182 -9.39 -7.06 -1.83
C TRP A 182 -10.75 -7.55 -2.35
N GLN A 183 -11.42 -8.42 -1.59
CA GLN A 183 -12.79 -8.86 -1.89
C GLN A 183 -13.77 -7.68 -1.89
N GLY A 184 -13.68 -6.80 -0.89
CA GLY A 184 -14.50 -5.59 -0.81
C GLY A 184 -14.29 -4.66 -2.00
N LEU A 185 -13.04 -4.43 -2.42
CA LEU A 185 -12.71 -3.63 -3.60
C LEU A 185 -13.29 -4.26 -4.89
N LYS A 186 -13.22 -5.59 -5.03
CA LYS A 186 -13.77 -6.27 -6.20
C LYS A 186 -15.30 -6.18 -6.26
N ILE A 187 -15.97 -6.35 -5.12
CA ILE A 187 -17.42 -6.18 -5.02
C ILE A 187 -17.81 -4.73 -5.35
N ALA A 188 -17.09 -3.75 -4.82
CA ALA A 188 -17.34 -2.34 -5.13
C ALA A 188 -17.19 -2.05 -6.63
N GLN A 189 -16.19 -2.65 -7.29
CA GLN A 189 -16.00 -2.55 -8.74
C GLN A 189 -17.17 -3.18 -9.52
N GLN A 190 -17.61 -4.38 -9.13
CA GLN A 190 -18.71 -5.10 -9.78
C GLN A 190 -20.05 -4.38 -9.66
N ASN A 191 -20.25 -3.61 -8.59
CA ASN A 191 -21.46 -2.81 -8.37
C ASN A 191 -21.35 -1.38 -8.93
N GLY A 192 -20.24 -1.03 -9.57
CA GLY A 192 -20.02 0.31 -10.13
C GLY A 192 -19.83 1.41 -9.07
N TRP A 193 -19.58 1.06 -7.81
CA TRP A 193 -19.29 2.03 -6.74
C TRP A 193 -17.88 2.62 -6.90
N VAL A 194 -16.99 1.85 -7.49
CA VAL A 194 -15.63 2.24 -7.86
C VAL A 194 -15.41 1.85 -9.31
N SER A 195 -14.90 2.78 -10.11
CA SER A 195 -14.53 2.52 -11.49
C SER A 195 -13.03 2.32 -11.62
N SER A 196 -12.57 1.49 -12.57
CA SER A 196 -11.17 1.48 -12.98
C SER A 196 -10.72 2.85 -13.50
N LEU A 197 -11.66 3.65 -14.01
CA LEU A 197 -11.45 5.04 -14.44
C LEU A 197 -11.06 5.96 -13.28
N CYS A 198 -11.39 5.62 -12.02
CA CYS A 198 -10.96 6.41 -10.86
C CYS A 198 -9.43 6.51 -10.77
N CYS A 199 -8.73 5.58 -11.40
CA CYS A 199 -7.28 5.62 -11.47
C CYS A 199 -6.80 6.32 -12.78
N GLU A 200 -7.56 6.34 -13.87
CA GLU A 200 -7.08 6.85 -15.18
C GLU A 200 -6.94 8.37 -15.26
N ASP A 201 -7.75 9.10 -14.49
CA ASP A 201 -7.74 10.55 -14.46
C ASP A 201 -7.60 11.05 -13.02
N ALA A 202 -6.47 11.70 -12.73
CA ALA A 202 -6.16 12.26 -11.41
C ALA A 202 -7.20 13.30 -10.96
N SER A 203 -7.81 14.03 -11.90
CA SER A 203 -8.85 15.01 -11.57
C SER A 203 -10.18 14.34 -11.19
N HIS A 204 -10.50 13.19 -11.79
CA HIS A 204 -11.61 12.34 -11.36
C HIS A 204 -11.36 11.70 -10.00
N ALA A 205 -10.13 11.25 -9.73
CA ALA A 205 -9.74 10.75 -8.42
C ALA A 205 -10.01 11.80 -7.33
N ASP A 206 -9.55 13.04 -7.54
CA ASP A 206 -9.73 14.14 -6.59
C ASP A 206 -11.21 14.55 -6.45
N LEU A 207 -12.01 14.48 -7.52
CA LEU A 207 -13.47 14.70 -7.48
C LEU A 207 -14.20 13.64 -6.65
N ILE A 208 -13.84 12.37 -6.80
CA ILE A 208 -14.43 11.27 -6.03
C ILE A 208 -13.99 11.39 -4.56
N VAL A 209 -12.70 11.61 -4.32
CA VAL A 209 -12.15 11.78 -2.98
C VAL A 209 -12.78 12.96 -2.26
N SER A 210 -12.87 14.13 -2.91
CA SER A 210 -13.54 15.31 -2.33
C SER A 210 -15.05 15.12 -2.15
N GLY A 211 -15.70 14.28 -2.96
CA GLY A 211 -17.07 13.82 -2.74
C GLY A 211 -17.19 13.01 -1.44
N TRP A 212 -16.30 12.04 -1.24
CA TRP A 212 -16.24 11.21 -0.04
C TRP A 212 -15.89 11.99 1.22
N GLU A 213 -14.91 12.90 1.16
CA GLU A 213 -14.52 13.76 2.29
C GLU A 213 -15.68 14.67 2.71
N ARG A 214 -16.42 15.23 1.75
CA ARG A 214 -17.63 16.02 2.04
C ARG A 214 -18.71 15.19 2.72
N MET A 215 -18.96 13.95 2.28
CA MET A 215 -19.91 13.07 2.98
C MET A 215 -19.45 12.79 4.41
N ALA A 216 -18.18 12.46 4.63
CA ALA A 216 -17.65 12.13 5.95
C ALA A 216 -17.68 13.31 6.94
N LEU A 217 -17.68 14.56 6.46
CA LEU A 217 -17.82 15.77 7.28
C LEU A 217 -19.27 16.16 7.58
N THR A 218 -20.24 15.55 6.88
CA THR A 218 -21.66 15.89 7.02
C THR A 218 -22.38 15.00 8.04
N TYR A 219 -21.73 13.93 8.51
CA TYR A 219 -22.24 12.99 9.52
C TYR A 219 -21.27 12.86 10.68
#